data_AF-L8MWY5-F1
#
_entry.id   AF-L8MWY5-F1
#
_cell.length_a   1.000
_cell.length_b   1.000
_cell.length_c   1.000
_cell.angle_alpha   90.00
_cell.angle_beta   90.00
_cell.angle_gamma   90.00
#
_symmetry.space_group_name_H-M   'P 1'
#
loop_
_entity.id
_entity.type
_entity.pdbx_description
1 polymer ?
#
loop_
_entity_poly.entity_id
_entity_poly.type
_entity_poly.pdbx_seq_one_letter_code
_entity_poly.pdbx_strand_id
1 'polypeptide(L)'
;MAGLSTSSKDYKLENIQNSSKTGSVAYWSDPDLLVREYFLSSSLQRSKSRKVVSQYISSWQSVLDVLRWGVNSKANDSYDGAVNLLAETDSFAVLEILGLIAKKLYIPMLDNESHRGVAETCLEILIKAIACAYKVEPMQRYRLIFDVIPPTNRRTIKASIIDALLIIADEIDVNTIKNALERYNFDKDQYICDYTKEALQELDLE
;
A
#
# COMPACT_ATOMS: atom_id res chain seq x y z
N MET A 1 -4.01 10.83 51.77
CA MET A 1 -2.73 10.34 51.20
C MET A 1 -2.62 8.85 51.43
N ALA A 2 -1.92 8.19 50.50
CA ALA A 2 -1.60 6.76 50.43
C ALA A 2 -2.72 5.83 49.94
N GLY A 3 -2.40 5.08 48.87
CA GLY A 3 -3.18 3.92 48.43
C GLY A 3 -3.15 3.61 46.93
N LEU A 4 -1.99 3.68 46.26
CA LEU A 4 -1.79 2.99 44.97
C LEU A 4 -1.13 1.64 45.25
N SER A 5 -1.82 0.54 44.95
CA SER A 5 -1.19 -0.76 44.71
C SER A 5 -2.01 -1.52 43.66
N THR A 6 -1.29 -1.95 42.63
CA THR A 6 -1.70 -2.70 41.45
C THR A 6 -2.14 -4.12 41.79
N SER A 7 -3.13 -4.65 41.08
CA SER A 7 -3.12 -6.08 40.75
C SER A 7 -3.84 -6.34 39.43
N SER A 8 -3.10 -7.03 38.57
CA SER A 8 -3.44 -7.46 37.21
C SER A 8 -4.69 -8.34 37.22
N LYS A 9 -5.61 -8.12 36.28
CA LYS A 9 -6.74 -9.03 36.06
C LYS A 9 -6.27 -10.17 35.16
N ASP A 10 -6.14 -11.34 35.77
CA ASP A 10 -5.99 -12.64 35.13
C ASP A 10 -7.12 -12.88 34.12
N TYR A 11 -6.78 -13.04 32.84
CA TYR A 11 -7.69 -13.61 31.85
C TYR A 11 -7.56 -15.14 31.92
N LYS A 12 -8.59 -15.77 32.48
CA LYS A 12 -8.75 -17.22 32.56
C LYS A 12 -8.82 -17.84 31.15
N LEU A 13 -7.87 -18.74 30.90
CA LEU A 13 -7.83 -19.70 29.80
C LEU A 13 -8.69 -20.91 30.17
N GLU A 14 -9.98 -20.91 29.82
CA GLU A 14 -10.82 -22.12 29.89
C GLU A 14 -11.84 -22.15 28.75
N ASN A 15 -11.52 -22.91 27.70
CA ASN A 15 -12.33 -24.05 27.25
C ASN A 15 -11.72 -24.65 25.97
N ILE A 16 -10.84 -25.63 26.18
CA ILE A 16 -10.51 -26.64 25.17
C ILE A 16 -11.32 -27.87 25.55
N GLN A 17 -12.31 -28.26 24.72
CA GLN A 17 -12.51 -29.66 24.33
C GLN A 17 -13.64 -29.86 23.30
N ASN A 18 -13.19 -30.36 22.15
CA ASN A 18 -13.80 -31.37 21.26
C ASN A 18 -15.12 -31.09 20.51
N SER A 19 -14.99 -30.91 19.20
CA SER A 19 -15.67 -31.84 18.27
C SER A 19 -14.80 -32.08 17.03
N SER A 20 -14.51 -33.35 16.78
CA SER A 20 -13.72 -33.84 15.66
C SER A 20 -14.54 -33.79 14.37
N LYS A 21 -14.09 -33.03 13.35
CA LYS A 21 -14.43 -33.24 11.94
C LYS A 21 -13.51 -32.40 11.05
N THR A 22 -12.77 -33.10 10.19
CA THR A 22 -12.13 -32.64 8.93
C THR A 22 -11.10 -31.51 9.00
N GLY A 23 -9.93 -31.75 8.40
CA GLY A 23 -8.79 -30.83 8.45
C GLY A 23 -9.05 -29.42 7.93
N SER A 24 -8.10 -28.53 8.24
CA SER A 24 -8.00 -27.09 7.93
C SER A 24 -8.45 -26.13 9.06
N VAL A 25 -7.89 -24.91 9.01
CA VAL A 25 -8.23 -23.67 9.73
C VAL A 25 -7.52 -23.31 11.05
N ALA A 26 -6.57 -24.09 11.60
CA ALA A 26 -5.85 -23.65 12.82
C ALA A 26 -4.51 -22.90 12.59
N TYR A 27 -3.96 -22.92 11.36
CA TYR A 27 -2.64 -22.32 11.07
C TYR A 27 -2.68 -20.81 10.74
N TRP A 28 -3.87 -20.20 10.70
CA TRP A 28 -4.11 -18.87 10.12
C TRP A 28 -4.74 -17.86 11.10
N SER A 29 -4.44 -17.97 12.40
CA SER A 29 -5.06 -17.11 13.42
C SER A 29 -4.28 -15.83 13.74
N ASP A 30 -3.03 -15.71 13.32
CA ASP A 30 -2.19 -14.53 13.60
C ASP A 30 -1.89 -13.76 12.29
N PRO A 31 -2.51 -12.59 12.07
CA PRO A 31 -2.31 -11.75 10.89
C PRO A 31 -0.83 -11.49 10.56
N ASP A 32 0.02 -11.31 11.58
CA ASP A 32 1.43 -10.96 11.39
C ASP A 32 2.23 -12.16 10.89
N LEU A 33 1.93 -13.35 11.40
CA LEU A 33 2.52 -14.60 10.89
C LEU A 33 2.11 -14.84 9.44
N LEU A 34 0.87 -14.53 9.06
CA LEU A 34 0.40 -14.74 7.69
C LEU A 34 1.06 -13.79 6.68
N VAL A 35 1.17 -12.51 7.03
CA VAL A 35 1.91 -11.54 6.21
C VAL A 35 3.36 -11.97 6.08
N ARG A 36 4.00 -12.40 7.16
CA ARG A 36 5.37 -12.92 7.13
C ARG A 36 5.50 -14.15 6.22
N GLU A 37 4.63 -15.15 6.37
CA GLU A 37 4.66 -16.37 5.57
C GLU A 37 4.44 -16.08 4.08
N TYR A 38 3.57 -15.12 3.76
CA TYR A 38 3.41 -14.62 2.41
C TYR A 38 4.75 -14.14 1.83
N PHE A 39 5.47 -13.26 2.53
CA PHE A 39 6.75 -12.74 2.04
C PHE A 39 7.90 -13.74 2.01
N LEU A 40 7.86 -14.77 2.86
CA LEU A 40 8.83 -15.87 2.85
C LEU A 40 8.53 -16.93 1.79
N SER A 41 7.35 -16.87 1.16
CA SER A 41 6.93 -17.81 0.12
C SER A 41 7.46 -17.42 -1.27
N SER A 42 7.56 -18.40 -2.15
CA SER A 42 7.89 -18.15 -3.57
C SER A 42 6.82 -17.29 -4.25
N SER A 43 7.19 -16.60 -5.33
CA SER A 43 6.27 -15.76 -6.11
C SER A 43 5.00 -16.49 -6.54
N LEU A 44 5.14 -17.76 -6.98
CA LEU A 44 3.99 -18.62 -7.34
C LEU A 44 3.06 -18.87 -6.15
N GLN A 45 3.60 -19.10 -4.95
CA GLN A 45 2.78 -19.32 -3.76
C GLN A 45 2.13 -18.04 -3.26
N ARG A 46 2.83 -16.91 -3.34
CA ARG A 46 2.26 -15.58 -3.06
C ARG A 46 1.05 -15.30 -3.91
N SER A 47 1.13 -15.51 -5.22
CA SER A 47 -0.02 -15.34 -6.13
C SER A 47 -1.25 -16.16 -5.69
N LYS A 48 -1.03 -17.39 -5.22
CA LYS A 48 -2.11 -18.29 -4.76
C LYS A 48 -2.71 -17.88 -3.41
N SER A 49 -1.90 -17.39 -2.48
CA SER A 49 -2.36 -17.05 -1.11
C SER A 49 -2.80 -15.60 -0.96
N ARG A 50 -2.44 -14.71 -1.89
CA ARG A 50 -2.68 -13.26 -1.82
C ARG A 50 -4.09 -12.88 -1.41
N LYS A 51 -5.10 -13.48 -2.06
CA LYS A 51 -6.51 -13.20 -1.76
C LYS A 51 -6.87 -13.51 -0.31
N VAL A 52 -6.40 -14.64 0.21
CA VAL A 52 -6.65 -15.03 1.61
C VAL A 52 -5.91 -14.11 2.57
N VAL A 53 -4.64 -13.83 2.31
CA VAL A 53 -3.82 -12.98 3.19
C VAL A 53 -4.33 -11.54 3.21
N SER A 54 -4.83 -11.02 2.10
CA SER A 54 -5.36 -9.65 2.01
C SER A 54 -6.54 -9.39 2.95
N GLN A 55 -7.32 -10.42 3.31
CA GLN A 55 -8.46 -10.31 4.22
C GLN A 55 -8.04 -9.93 5.65
N TYR A 56 -6.76 -10.12 5.99
CA TYR A 56 -6.22 -9.76 7.30
C TYR A 56 -5.68 -8.32 7.35
N ILE A 57 -5.64 -7.64 6.20
CA ILE A 57 -5.19 -6.24 6.09
C ILE A 57 -6.39 -5.33 6.32
N SER A 58 -6.65 -5.02 7.59
CA SER A 58 -7.83 -4.27 8.02
C SER A 58 -7.50 -3.06 8.88
N SER A 59 -6.23 -2.85 9.21
CA SER A 59 -5.77 -1.82 10.14
C SER A 59 -4.50 -1.12 9.67
N TRP A 60 -4.23 0.04 10.28
CA TRP A 60 -2.96 0.75 10.11
C TRP A 60 -1.75 -0.14 10.38
N GLN A 61 -1.80 -0.94 11.46
CA GLN A 61 -0.69 -1.79 11.86
C GLN A 61 -0.39 -2.86 10.80
N SER A 62 -1.44 -3.56 10.32
CA SER A 62 -1.28 -4.56 9.27
C SER A 62 -0.68 -3.99 7.97
N VAL A 63 -1.02 -2.75 7.61
CA VAL A 63 -0.41 -2.09 6.43
C VAL A 63 1.07 -1.79 6.70
N LEU A 64 1.42 -1.27 7.89
CA LEU A 64 2.82 -1.04 8.25
C LEU A 64 3.64 -2.32 8.23
N ASP A 65 3.08 -3.45 8.64
CA ASP A 65 3.80 -4.73 8.62
C ASP A 65 4.03 -5.22 7.19
N VAL A 66 3.06 -5.06 6.29
CA VAL A 66 3.25 -5.31 4.86
C VAL A 66 4.35 -4.41 4.28
N LEU A 67 4.36 -3.11 4.62
CA LEU A 67 5.39 -2.18 4.15
C LEU A 67 6.79 -2.52 4.66
N ARG A 68 6.92 -2.91 5.93
CA ARG A 68 8.20 -3.37 6.52
C ARG A 68 8.79 -4.54 5.75
N TRP A 69 7.94 -5.46 5.30
CA TRP A 69 8.38 -6.55 4.43
C TRP A 69 8.65 -6.09 3.01
N GLY A 70 7.83 -5.20 2.46
CA GLY A 70 7.98 -4.66 1.10
C GLY A 70 9.30 -3.93 0.85
N VAL A 71 9.84 -3.25 1.86
CA VAL A 71 11.15 -2.59 1.78
C VAL A 71 12.33 -3.50 2.14
N ASN A 72 12.06 -4.75 2.52
CA ASN A 72 13.09 -5.68 2.94
C ASN A 72 13.82 -6.26 1.71
N SER A 73 15.07 -5.87 1.53
CA SER A 73 15.93 -6.33 0.43
C SER A 73 16.33 -7.80 0.51
N LYS A 74 16.05 -8.49 1.62
CA LYS A 74 16.37 -9.91 1.80
C LYS A 74 15.28 -10.85 1.28
N ALA A 75 14.07 -10.34 1.04
CA ALA A 75 12.99 -11.13 0.47
C ALA A 75 12.90 -10.82 -1.04
N ASN A 76 13.00 -11.85 -1.87
CA ASN A 76 12.88 -11.70 -3.33
C ASN A 76 11.51 -11.13 -3.68
N ASP A 77 11.46 -10.19 -4.64
CA ASP A 77 10.23 -9.54 -5.11
C ASP A 77 9.37 -8.98 -3.98
N SER A 78 9.99 -8.50 -2.89
CA SER A 78 9.27 -7.97 -1.73
C SER A 78 8.45 -6.74 -2.07
N TYR A 79 9.01 -5.83 -2.87
CA TYR A 79 8.31 -4.65 -3.39
C TYR A 79 7.03 -5.04 -4.14
N ASP A 80 7.14 -5.88 -5.17
CA ASP A 80 5.98 -6.33 -5.95
C ASP A 80 5.00 -7.14 -5.11
N GLY A 81 5.52 -7.94 -4.18
CA GLY A 81 4.73 -8.70 -3.22
C GLY A 81 3.84 -7.78 -2.38
N ALA A 82 4.36 -6.66 -1.90
CA ALA A 82 3.63 -5.67 -1.11
C ALA A 82 2.60 -4.91 -1.93
N VAL A 83 2.97 -4.41 -3.12
CA VAL A 83 2.04 -3.73 -4.04
C VAL A 83 0.86 -4.65 -4.35
N ASN A 84 1.14 -5.88 -4.78
CA ASN A 84 0.11 -6.85 -5.13
C ASN A 84 -0.80 -7.17 -3.94
N LEU A 85 -0.21 -7.41 -2.76
CA LEU A 85 -0.99 -7.81 -1.59
C LEU A 85 -1.91 -6.69 -1.11
N LEU A 86 -1.43 -5.45 -1.09
CA LEU A 86 -2.23 -4.29 -0.72
C LEU A 86 -3.30 -3.97 -1.77
N ALA A 87 -3.00 -4.12 -3.07
CA ALA A 87 -3.95 -3.92 -4.16
C ALA A 87 -5.07 -4.98 -4.19
N GLU A 88 -4.91 -6.12 -3.54
CA GLU A 88 -5.94 -7.18 -3.50
C GLU A 88 -7.15 -6.81 -2.63
N THR A 89 -7.07 -5.73 -1.83
CA THR A 89 -8.17 -5.22 -1.02
C THR A 89 -9.39 -4.85 -1.88
N ASP A 90 -10.58 -5.16 -1.38
CA ASP A 90 -11.87 -4.70 -1.91
C ASP A 90 -12.49 -3.58 -1.07
N SER A 91 -11.76 -3.09 -0.06
CA SER A 91 -12.26 -2.11 0.90
C SER A 91 -11.63 -0.73 0.66
N PHE A 92 -12.47 0.25 0.32
CA PHE A 92 -12.05 1.65 0.23
C PHE A 92 -11.49 2.17 1.57
N ALA A 93 -12.04 1.74 2.70
CA ALA A 93 -11.54 2.13 4.02
C ALA A 93 -10.08 1.67 4.25
N VAL A 94 -9.68 0.53 3.68
CA VAL A 94 -8.28 0.09 3.71
C VAL A 94 -7.42 1.00 2.83
N LEU A 95 -7.88 1.38 1.63
CA LEU A 95 -7.15 2.34 0.79
C LEU A 95 -7.04 3.73 1.44
N GLU A 96 -8.06 4.18 2.16
CA GLU A 96 -7.98 5.41 2.96
C GLU A 96 -6.89 5.33 4.03
N ILE A 97 -6.72 4.16 4.68
CA ILE A 97 -5.59 3.92 5.59
C ILE A 97 -4.27 4.07 4.85
N LEU A 98 -4.11 3.50 3.65
CA LEU A 98 -2.89 3.65 2.84
C LEU A 98 -2.59 5.13 2.54
N GLY A 99 -3.59 5.89 2.07
CA GLY A 99 -3.44 7.32 1.78
C GLY A 99 -3.09 8.14 3.02
N LEU A 100 -3.69 7.82 4.17
CA LEU A 100 -3.36 8.46 5.45
C LEU A 100 -1.96 8.10 5.95
N ILE A 101 -1.48 6.86 5.75
CA ILE A 101 -0.10 6.44 6.02
C ILE A 101 0.89 7.25 5.19
N ALA A 102 0.65 7.33 3.88
CA ALA A 102 1.48 8.15 2.99
C ALA A 102 1.57 9.59 3.50
N LYS A 103 0.41 10.22 3.75
CA LYS A 103 0.31 11.62 4.17
C LYS A 103 0.92 11.91 5.55
N LYS A 104 0.59 11.10 6.55
CA LYS A 104 0.91 11.41 7.96
C LYS A 104 2.23 10.84 8.44
N LEU A 105 2.74 9.79 7.79
CA LEU A 105 3.97 9.12 8.22
C LEU A 105 5.10 9.34 7.23
N TYR A 106 4.96 8.86 5.99
CA TYR A 106 6.13 8.80 5.11
C TYR A 106 6.48 10.11 4.42
N ILE A 107 5.50 10.97 4.10
CA ILE A 107 5.80 12.30 3.55
C ILE A 107 6.63 13.16 4.53
N PRO A 108 6.25 13.29 5.81
CA PRO A 108 7.09 13.96 6.81
C PRO A 108 8.50 13.35 6.94
N MET A 109 8.66 12.05 6.68
CA MET A 109 9.95 11.37 6.77
C MET A 109 10.88 11.68 5.58
N LEU A 110 10.38 12.24 4.46
CA LEU A 110 11.21 12.60 3.31
C LEU A 110 12.24 13.70 3.62
N ASP A 111 11.92 14.57 4.58
CA ASP A 111 12.79 15.64 5.03
C ASP A 111 13.95 15.14 5.89
N ASN A 112 13.83 13.93 6.46
CA ASN A 112 14.88 13.29 7.23
C ASN A 112 15.76 12.40 6.34
N GLU A 113 17.01 12.81 6.11
CA GLU A 113 17.95 12.11 5.24
C GLU A 113 18.17 10.64 5.61
N SER A 114 18.21 10.30 6.91
CA SER A 114 18.42 8.93 7.37
C SER A 114 17.24 7.99 7.10
N HIS A 115 16.04 8.55 6.88
CA HIS A 115 14.82 7.79 6.66
C HIS A 115 14.27 7.94 5.23
N ARG A 116 14.82 8.87 4.45
CA ARG A 116 14.33 9.25 3.13
C ARG A 116 14.20 8.05 2.19
N GLY A 117 15.23 7.21 2.09
CA GLY A 117 15.19 6.06 1.16
C GLY A 117 14.04 5.09 1.47
N VAL A 118 13.85 4.77 2.76
CA VAL A 118 12.73 3.92 3.19
C VAL A 118 11.38 4.59 2.94
N ALA A 119 11.28 5.89 3.23
CA ALA A 119 10.07 6.65 3.00
C ALA A 119 9.70 6.73 1.52
N GLU A 120 10.69 6.90 0.63
CA GLU A 120 10.47 6.87 -0.82
C GLU A 120 9.90 5.51 -1.25
N THR A 121 10.58 4.40 -0.93
CA THR A 121 10.09 3.07 -1.31
C THR A 121 8.70 2.77 -0.76
N CYS A 122 8.42 3.12 0.50
CA CYS A 122 7.09 2.93 1.08
C CYS A 122 6.01 3.76 0.35
N LEU A 123 6.31 5.01 -0.01
CA LEU A 123 5.37 5.86 -0.75
C LEU A 123 5.11 5.30 -2.16
N GLU A 124 6.13 4.82 -2.85
CA GLU A 124 5.97 4.18 -4.15
C GLU A 124 5.05 2.94 -4.05
N ILE A 125 5.27 2.08 -3.06
CA ILE A 125 4.42 0.90 -2.81
C ILE A 125 2.97 1.34 -2.57
N LEU A 126 2.74 2.34 -1.73
CA LEU A 126 1.40 2.83 -1.38
C LEU A 126 0.68 3.42 -2.61
N ILE A 127 1.35 4.27 -3.38
CA ILE A 127 0.77 4.91 -4.57
C ILE A 127 0.38 3.86 -5.61
N LYS A 128 1.29 2.92 -5.92
CA LYS A 128 1.02 1.86 -6.89
C LYS A 128 -0.04 0.87 -6.39
N ALA A 129 -0.03 0.53 -5.10
CA ALA A 129 -1.06 -0.33 -4.53
C ALA A 129 -2.46 0.29 -4.62
N ILE A 130 -2.59 1.59 -4.35
CA ILE A 130 -3.87 2.31 -4.51
C ILE A 130 -4.29 2.29 -5.98
N ALA A 131 -3.38 2.56 -6.92
CA ALA A 131 -3.70 2.55 -8.35
C ALA A 131 -4.18 1.17 -8.83
N CYS A 132 -3.49 0.09 -8.42
CA CYS A 132 -3.79 -1.27 -8.83
C CYS A 132 -4.99 -1.92 -8.12
N ALA A 133 -5.64 -1.26 -7.17
CA ALA A 133 -6.75 -1.82 -6.41
C ALA A 133 -8.07 -1.89 -7.21
N TYR A 134 -8.09 -2.72 -8.24
CA TYR A 134 -9.14 -2.85 -9.26
C TYR A 134 -10.54 -3.19 -8.73
N LYS A 135 -10.66 -3.66 -7.48
CA LYS A 135 -11.95 -3.94 -6.82
C LYS A 135 -12.59 -2.70 -6.19
N VAL A 136 -11.88 -1.58 -6.17
CA VAL A 136 -12.35 -0.30 -5.66
C VAL A 136 -12.54 0.67 -6.82
N GLU A 137 -13.57 1.50 -6.74
CA GLU A 137 -13.97 2.42 -7.81
C GLU A 137 -12.79 3.30 -8.28
N PRO A 138 -12.56 3.43 -9.59
CA PRO A 138 -11.42 4.16 -10.14
C PRO A 138 -11.31 5.60 -9.62
N MET A 139 -12.44 6.32 -9.57
CA MET A 139 -12.46 7.71 -9.06
C MET A 139 -12.11 7.80 -7.57
N GLN A 140 -12.37 6.76 -6.77
CA GLN A 140 -11.94 6.72 -5.38
C GLN A 140 -10.42 6.56 -5.26
N ARG A 141 -9.83 5.69 -6.10
CA ARG A 141 -8.36 5.54 -6.20
C ARG A 141 -7.68 6.83 -6.65
N TYR A 142 -8.21 7.47 -7.70
CA TYR A 142 -7.75 8.78 -8.19
C TYR A 142 -7.68 9.82 -7.08
N ARG A 143 -8.79 10.00 -6.33
CA ARG A 143 -8.85 10.97 -5.23
C ARG A 143 -7.82 10.69 -4.14
N LEU A 144 -7.58 9.43 -3.80
CA LEU A 144 -6.56 9.07 -2.82
C LEU A 144 -5.16 9.43 -3.29
N ILE A 145 -4.82 9.10 -4.54
CA ILE A 145 -3.50 9.37 -5.12
C ILE A 145 -3.26 10.88 -5.27
N PHE A 146 -4.29 11.64 -5.68
CA PHE A 146 -4.09 13.00 -6.16
C PHE A 146 -4.57 14.09 -5.20
N ASP A 147 -5.62 13.84 -4.43
CA ASP A 147 -6.19 14.82 -3.48
C ASP A 147 -5.72 14.58 -2.04
N VAL A 148 -5.48 13.32 -1.66
CA VAL A 148 -5.10 12.98 -0.28
C VAL A 148 -3.59 12.99 -0.09
N ILE A 149 -2.83 12.38 -0.99
CA ILE A 149 -1.36 12.39 -0.94
C ILE A 149 -0.88 13.77 -1.41
N PRO A 150 -0.30 14.61 -0.51
CA PRO A 150 0.13 15.93 -0.90
C PRO A 150 1.29 15.88 -1.92
N PRO A 151 1.41 16.90 -2.78
CA PRO A 151 2.52 17.01 -3.71
C PRO A 151 3.87 16.97 -2.99
N THR A 152 4.85 16.29 -3.58
CA THR A 152 6.22 16.23 -3.05
C THR A 152 7.21 16.74 -4.11
N ASN A 153 8.38 17.19 -3.67
CA ASN A 153 9.47 17.57 -4.58
C ASN A 153 10.38 16.40 -4.96
N ARG A 154 10.01 15.16 -4.61
CA ARG A 154 10.86 13.99 -4.83
C ARG A 154 10.54 13.36 -6.19
N ARG A 155 11.55 13.23 -7.05
CA ARG A 155 11.44 12.66 -8.40
C ARG A 155 10.73 11.31 -8.40
N THR A 156 11.18 10.38 -7.56
CA THR A 156 10.65 9.00 -7.47
C THR A 156 9.15 8.97 -7.18
N ILE A 157 8.69 9.85 -6.29
CA ILE A 157 7.27 9.96 -5.93
C ILE A 157 6.46 10.59 -7.05
N LYS A 158 6.97 11.65 -7.70
CA LYS A 158 6.29 12.26 -8.86
C LYS A 158 6.13 11.26 -10.00
N ALA A 159 7.20 10.52 -10.32
CA ALA A 159 7.16 9.46 -11.32
C ALA A 159 6.14 8.37 -10.95
N SER A 160 6.08 7.96 -9.68
CA SER A 160 5.09 6.98 -9.22
C SER A 160 3.65 7.48 -9.30
N ILE A 161 3.41 8.78 -9.11
CA ILE A 161 2.09 9.38 -9.31
C ILE A 161 1.72 9.37 -10.80
N ILE A 162 2.67 9.68 -11.70
CA ILE A 162 2.46 9.60 -13.15
C ILE A 162 2.13 8.15 -13.56
N ASP A 163 2.92 7.17 -13.12
CA ASP A 163 2.64 5.73 -13.30
C ASP A 163 1.22 5.38 -12.84
N ALA A 164 0.86 5.81 -11.63
CA ALA A 164 -0.44 5.52 -11.04
C ALA A 164 -1.62 6.14 -11.82
N LEU A 165 -1.41 7.33 -12.39
CA LEU A 165 -2.40 7.99 -13.25
C LEU A 165 -2.57 7.25 -14.58
N LEU A 166 -1.51 6.72 -15.17
CA LEU A 166 -1.58 5.88 -16.37
C LEU A 166 -2.30 4.55 -16.08
N ILE A 167 -2.00 3.89 -14.96
CA ILE A 167 -2.66 2.63 -14.57
C ILE A 167 -4.18 2.75 -14.50
N ILE A 168 -4.71 3.90 -14.07
CA ILE A 168 -6.15 4.14 -13.93
C ILE A 168 -6.77 4.83 -15.14
N ALA A 169 -5.99 5.13 -16.19
CA ALA A 169 -6.43 5.96 -17.30
C ALA A 169 -7.53 5.31 -18.13
N ASP A 170 -7.47 4.00 -18.31
CA ASP A 170 -8.51 3.22 -19.01
C ASP A 170 -9.85 3.17 -18.26
N GLU A 171 -9.84 3.53 -16.98
CA GLU A 171 -10.98 3.35 -16.08
C GLU A 171 -11.69 4.68 -15.74
N ILE A 172 -11.12 5.81 -16.18
CA ILE A 172 -11.58 7.18 -15.87
C ILE A 172 -11.59 8.00 -17.17
N ASP A 173 -12.35 9.10 -17.18
CA ASP A 173 -12.27 10.08 -18.28
C ASP A 173 -10.83 10.55 -18.51
N VAL A 174 -10.34 10.31 -19.72
CA VAL A 174 -8.96 10.62 -20.13
C VAL A 174 -8.60 12.10 -19.93
N ASN A 175 -9.57 13.02 -20.10
CA ASN A 175 -9.30 14.45 -19.88
C ASN A 175 -9.00 14.75 -18.41
N THR A 176 -9.63 14.05 -17.47
CA THR A 176 -9.34 14.15 -16.04
C THR A 176 -7.90 13.74 -15.74
N ILE A 177 -7.39 12.71 -16.42
CA ILE A 177 -6.01 12.24 -16.29
C ILE A 177 -5.03 13.22 -16.93
N LYS A 178 -5.31 13.68 -18.17
CA LYS A 178 -4.50 14.69 -18.87
C LYS A 178 -4.35 15.96 -18.04
N ASN A 179 -5.45 16.50 -17.52
CA ASN A 179 -5.44 17.67 -16.64
C ASN A 179 -4.61 17.46 -15.36
N ALA A 180 -4.59 16.23 -14.83
CA ALA A 180 -3.78 15.90 -13.65
C ALA A 180 -2.27 15.87 -14.00
N LEU A 181 -1.92 15.23 -15.12
CA LEU A 181 -0.55 15.15 -15.63
C LEU A 181 0.01 16.51 -16.02
N GLU A 182 -0.78 17.41 -16.59
CA GLU A 182 -0.36 18.75 -17.03
C GLU A 182 0.28 19.58 -15.90
N ARG A 183 -0.01 19.28 -14.62
CA ARG A 183 0.64 19.93 -13.47
C ARG A 183 2.16 19.73 -13.44
N TYR A 184 2.65 18.68 -14.09
CA TYR A 184 4.07 18.33 -14.14
C TYR A 184 4.79 18.81 -15.42
N ASN A 185 4.08 19.43 -16.37
CA ASN A 185 4.68 19.95 -17.63
C ASN A 185 5.72 21.05 -17.40
N PHE A 186 5.61 21.77 -16.29
CA PHE A 186 6.50 22.85 -15.89
C PHE A 186 7.23 22.54 -14.58
N ASP A 187 7.45 21.27 -14.29
CA ASP A 187 8.22 20.85 -13.12
C ASP A 187 9.66 21.40 -13.19
N LYS A 188 10.29 21.59 -12.04
CA LYS A 188 11.70 22.02 -11.98
C LYS A 188 12.64 20.88 -12.39
N ASP A 189 12.20 19.63 -12.25
CA ASP A 189 12.95 18.46 -12.65
C ASP A 189 12.66 18.09 -14.10
N GLN A 190 13.64 18.31 -14.98
CA GLN A 190 13.50 18.06 -16.42
C GLN A 190 13.09 16.60 -16.72
N TYR A 191 13.58 15.64 -15.93
CA TYR A 191 13.19 14.24 -16.08
C TYR A 191 11.68 14.05 -15.91
N ILE A 192 11.07 14.74 -14.93
CA ILE A 192 9.62 14.66 -14.70
C ILE A 192 8.85 15.35 -15.83
N CYS A 193 9.34 16.47 -16.35
CA CYS A 193 8.74 17.12 -17.51
C CYS A 193 8.72 16.20 -18.73
N ASP A 194 9.84 15.54 -19.02
CA ASP A 194 9.96 14.65 -20.18
C ASP A 194 9.09 13.40 -19.99
N TYR A 195 9.12 12.81 -18.79
CA TYR A 195 8.30 11.65 -18.46
C TYR A 195 6.78 11.95 -18.52
N THR A 196 6.38 13.16 -18.12
CA THR A 196 4.98 13.62 -18.25
C THR A 196 4.56 13.75 -19.71
N LYS A 197 5.46 14.25 -20.58
CA LYS A 197 5.17 14.34 -22.03
C LYS A 197 5.00 12.97 -22.66
N GLU A 198 5.85 12.01 -22.28
CA GLU A 198 5.73 10.62 -22.73
C GLU A 198 4.38 10.03 -22.30
N ALA A 199 4.01 10.21 -21.03
CA ALA A 199 2.71 9.77 -20.50
C ALA A 199 1.52 10.42 -21.24
N LEU A 200 1.59 11.72 -21.54
CA LEU A 200 0.52 12.41 -22.30
C LEU A 200 0.42 11.91 -23.74
N GLN A 201 1.55 11.61 -24.39
CA GLN A 201 1.58 11.05 -25.74
C GLN A 201 0.97 9.65 -25.78
N GLU A 202 1.22 8.82 -24.76
CA GLU A 202 0.61 7.49 -24.63
C GLU A 202 -0.93 7.58 -24.62
N LEU A 203 -1.49 8.54 -23.88
CA LEU A 203 -2.94 8.81 -23.81
C LEU A 203 -3.54 9.46 -25.07
N ASP A 204 -2.73 9.84 -26.06
CA ASP A 204 -3.18 10.36 -27.35
C ASP A 204 -3.14 9.27 -28.45
N LEU A 205 -2.51 8.12 -28.18
CA LEU A 205 -2.34 7.02 -29.12
C LEU A 205 -3.42 5.93 -28.98
N GLU A 206 -4.26 6.01 -27.94
CA GLU A 206 -5.43 5.17 -27.67
C GLU A 206 -6.74 5.80 -28.19
#